data_AF-A0A9D3RKX7-F1
#
_entry.id   AF-A0A9D3RKX7-F1
#
_cell.length_a   1.000
_cell.length_b   1.000
_cell.length_c   1.000
_cell.angle_alpha   90.00
_cell.angle_beta   90.00
_cell.angle_gamma   90.00
#
_symmetry.space_group_name_H-M   'P 1'
#
loop_
_entity.id
_entity.type
_entity.pdbx_description
1 polymer ?
#
loop_
_entity_poly.entity_id
_entity_poly.type
_entity_poly.pdbx_seq_one_letter_code
_entity_poly.pdbx_strand_id
1 'polypeptide(L)'
;MAAEVVKFYFPKLVELHNYTPANSTHQKLNNWGTLNRKVFAKLNFHVPEDTIKKISLCTAGLIESVLCTLREKIEDKRLGALEERGPQDLEYYSTTNEKSKTDHLRIPAAPSHVKPGPGPRKDDNRLVQKTRAQPTTVTTSHMDPTFRLLMEEKEQALLALKETVEILQIKVNRLEHLVQLKDLRIEDLTRHVERYRTRANMA
;
A
#
# COMPACT_ATOMS: atom_id res chain seq x y z
N MET A 1 -10.47 21.87 4.92
CA MET A 1 -10.55 20.43 5.23
C MET A 1 -10.15 19.52 4.07
N ALA A 2 -10.93 19.34 3.00
CA ALA A 2 -10.57 18.38 1.94
C ALA A 2 -9.18 18.64 1.33
N ALA A 3 -8.82 19.91 1.12
CA ALA A 3 -7.49 20.31 0.69
C ALA A 3 -6.38 19.94 1.69
N GLU A 4 -6.63 20.07 3.00
CA GLU A 4 -5.66 19.72 4.05
C GLU A 4 -5.39 18.21 4.10
N VAL A 5 -6.44 17.40 3.95
CA VAL A 5 -6.30 15.94 3.86
C VAL A 5 -5.39 15.57 2.70
N VAL A 6 -5.62 16.14 1.51
CA VAL A 6 -4.74 15.85 0.35
C VAL A 6 -3.34 16.43 0.54
N LYS A 7 -3.20 17.59 1.20
CA LYS A 7 -1.89 18.18 1.53
C LYS A 7 -1.05 17.28 2.44
N PHE A 8 -1.69 16.61 3.40
CA PHE A 8 -1.02 15.69 4.32
C PHE A 8 -0.32 14.55 3.56
N TYR A 9 -1.00 13.93 2.59
CA TYR A 9 -0.42 12.84 1.79
C TYR A 9 0.47 13.33 0.65
N PHE A 10 0.13 14.47 0.03
CA PHE A 10 0.82 15.00 -1.13
C PHE A 10 1.10 16.50 -0.98
N PRO A 11 2.12 16.90 -0.19
CA PRO A 11 2.36 18.29 0.15
C PRO A 11 2.69 19.17 -1.07
N LYS A 12 3.23 18.61 -2.15
CA LYS A 12 3.53 19.34 -3.40
C LYS A 12 2.31 19.54 -4.31
N LEU A 13 1.22 18.80 -4.10
CA LEU A 13 0.04 18.88 -4.96
C LEU A 13 -0.94 19.97 -4.52
N VAL A 14 -0.89 20.36 -3.25
CA VAL A 14 -1.83 21.33 -2.66
C VAL A 14 -1.09 22.56 -2.16
N GLU A 15 -1.56 23.71 -2.61
CA GLU A 15 -1.16 25.02 -2.10
C GLU A 15 -2.31 25.59 -1.28
N LEU A 16 -2.19 25.55 0.06
CA LEU A 16 -3.28 25.95 0.96
C LEU A 16 -3.67 27.42 0.82
N HIS A 17 -2.75 28.29 0.38
CA HIS A 17 -3.04 29.71 0.14
C HIS A 17 -4.12 29.93 -0.94
N ASN A 18 -4.36 28.95 -1.81
CA ASN A 18 -5.40 29.01 -2.84
C ASN A 18 -6.82 28.72 -2.30
N TYR A 19 -6.96 28.35 -1.03
CA TYR A 19 -8.23 27.91 -0.44
C TYR A 19 -8.53 28.72 0.82
N THR A 20 -9.10 29.91 0.65
CA THR A 20 -9.48 30.76 1.78
C THR A 20 -10.70 30.17 2.50
N PRO A 21 -10.68 30.04 3.85
CA PRO A 21 -11.85 29.65 4.62
C PRO A 21 -13.01 30.63 4.36
N ALA A 22 -14.20 30.11 4.05
CA ALA A 22 -15.32 30.96 3.68
C ALA A 22 -16.67 30.35 4.09
N ASN A 23 -17.57 31.24 4.52
CA ASN A 23 -18.96 30.90 4.82
C ASN A 23 -19.88 31.06 3.60
N SER A 24 -19.47 31.86 2.61
CA SER A 24 -20.22 32.09 1.37
C SER A 24 -20.25 30.86 0.47
N THR A 25 -21.44 30.44 0.04
CA THR A 25 -21.65 29.34 -0.92
C THR A 25 -20.87 29.57 -2.22
N HIS A 26 -20.84 30.80 -2.73
CA HIS A 26 -20.10 31.15 -3.93
C HIS A 26 -18.58 30.92 -3.77
N GLN A 27 -18.02 31.28 -2.62
CA GLN A 27 -16.61 31.04 -2.35
C GLN A 27 -16.31 29.55 -2.14
N LYS A 28 -17.23 28.79 -1.51
CA LYS A 28 -17.13 27.33 -1.40
C LYS A 28 -17.08 26.69 -2.79
N LEU A 29 -17.95 27.10 -3.71
CA LEU A 29 -17.95 26.65 -5.11
C LEU A 29 -16.60 26.90 -5.79
N ASN A 30 -16.05 28.11 -5.66
CA ASN A 30 -14.75 28.45 -6.24
C ASN A 30 -13.61 27.62 -5.65
N ASN A 31 -13.61 27.42 -4.33
CA ASN A 31 -12.63 26.60 -3.65
C ASN A 31 -12.70 25.14 -4.12
N TRP A 32 -13.90 24.55 -4.18
CA TRP A 32 -14.12 23.18 -4.66
C TRP A 32 -13.78 23.02 -6.14
N GLY A 33 -14.15 23.98 -7.00
CA GLY A 33 -13.80 23.96 -8.41
C GLY A 33 -12.29 24.03 -8.63
N THR A 34 -11.59 24.85 -7.85
CA THR A 34 -10.12 24.93 -7.86
C THR A 34 -9.49 23.62 -7.40
N LEU A 35 -10.03 23.01 -6.34
CA LEU A 35 -9.55 21.73 -5.81
C LEU A 35 -9.73 20.61 -6.85
N ASN A 36 -10.90 20.57 -7.49
CA ASN A 36 -11.22 19.59 -8.52
C ASN A 36 -10.25 19.68 -9.72
N ARG A 37 -10.00 20.90 -10.21
CA ARG A 37 -9.12 21.14 -11.36
C ARG A 37 -7.64 20.96 -11.04
N LYS A 38 -7.14 21.48 -9.92
CA LYS A 38 -5.69 21.51 -9.63
C LYS A 38 -5.19 20.26 -8.91
N VAL A 39 -6.04 19.66 -8.07
CA VAL A 39 -5.64 18.61 -7.13
C VAL A 39 -6.25 17.27 -7.52
N PHE A 40 -7.58 17.20 -7.67
CA PHE A 40 -8.24 15.92 -8.00
C PHE A 40 -7.88 15.42 -9.39
N ALA A 41 -7.72 16.31 -10.38
CA ALA A 41 -7.23 15.93 -11.70
C ALA A 41 -5.88 15.19 -11.63
N LYS A 42 -4.97 15.59 -10.72
CA LYS A 42 -3.68 14.92 -10.52
C LYS A 42 -3.81 13.57 -9.81
N LEU A 43 -4.96 13.26 -9.23
CA LEU A 43 -5.31 11.96 -8.65
C LEU A 43 -6.15 11.10 -9.61
N ASN A 44 -6.31 11.52 -10.88
CA ASN A 44 -7.24 10.92 -11.84
C ASN A 44 -8.67 10.81 -11.26
N PHE A 45 -9.07 11.83 -10.50
CA PHE A 45 -10.37 11.93 -9.85
C PHE A 45 -11.07 13.20 -10.34
N HIS A 46 -12.35 13.08 -10.68
CA HIS A 46 -13.14 14.21 -11.15
C HIS A 46 -14.50 14.19 -10.46
N VAL A 47 -14.87 15.32 -9.87
CA VAL A 47 -16.19 15.53 -9.27
C VAL A 47 -17.02 16.41 -10.20
N PRO A 48 -18.21 15.96 -10.65
CA PRO A 48 -19.09 16.77 -11.49
C PRO A 48 -19.47 18.10 -10.84
N GLU A 49 -19.67 19.14 -11.64
CA GLU A 49 -19.99 20.49 -11.14
C GLU A 49 -21.31 20.51 -10.34
N ASP A 50 -22.29 19.71 -10.75
CA ASP A 50 -23.57 19.59 -10.02
C ASP A 50 -23.39 18.98 -8.63
N THR A 51 -22.46 18.03 -8.50
CA THR A 51 -22.08 17.45 -7.21
C THR A 51 -21.37 18.49 -6.34
N ILE A 52 -20.48 19.30 -6.92
CA ILE A 52 -19.81 20.41 -6.23
C ILE A 52 -20.82 21.46 -5.73
N LYS A 53 -21.85 21.77 -6.54
CA LYS A 53 -22.95 22.65 -6.14
C LYS A 53 -23.70 22.09 -4.93
N LYS A 54 -24.10 20.83 -4.98
CA LYS A 54 -24.80 20.16 -3.86
C LYS A 54 -23.92 20.06 -2.60
N ILE A 55 -22.62 19.81 -2.74
CA ILE A 55 -21.67 19.84 -1.61
C ILE A 55 -21.59 21.24 -1.00
N SER A 56 -21.55 22.29 -1.83
CA SER A 56 -21.50 23.68 -1.36
C SER A 56 -22.77 24.11 -0.63
N LEU A 57 -23.90 23.47 -0.96
CA LEU A 57 -25.19 23.60 -0.28
C LEU A 57 -25.34 22.68 0.94
N CYS A 58 -24.29 21.96 1.34
CA CYS A 58 -24.28 21.04 2.48
C CYS A 58 -25.34 19.92 2.37
N THR A 59 -25.58 19.38 1.17
CA THR A 59 -26.46 18.22 1.00
C THR A 59 -25.88 17.00 1.73
N ALA A 60 -26.64 16.43 2.65
CA ALA A 60 -26.20 15.29 3.47
C ALA A 60 -25.88 14.05 2.62
N GLY A 61 -24.85 13.30 3.02
CA GLY A 61 -24.42 12.05 2.36
C GLY A 61 -23.53 12.23 1.12
N LEU A 62 -23.57 13.40 0.49
CA LEU A 62 -22.86 13.62 -0.77
C LEU A 62 -21.37 13.91 -0.56
N ILE A 63 -21.02 14.65 0.50
CA ILE A 63 -19.63 14.92 0.82
C ILE A 63 -18.91 13.65 1.28
N GLU A 64 -19.60 12.81 2.05
CA GLU A 64 -19.10 11.54 2.53
C GLU A 64 -18.76 10.60 1.37
N SER A 65 -19.66 10.48 0.38
CA SER A 65 -19.41 9.71 -0.84
C SER A 65 -18.16 10.18 -1.57
N VAL A 66 -18.02 11.50 -1.78
CA VAL A 66 -16.85 12.07 -2.46
C VAL A 66 -15.56 11.86 -1.66
N LEU A 67 -15.60 11.97 -0.33
CA LEU A 67 -14.44 11.76 0.54
C LEU A 67 -14.03 10.28 0.60
N CYS A 68 -14.98 9.35 0.59
CA CYS A 68 -14.69 7.91 0.50
C CYS A 68 -13.94 7.59 -0.80
N THR A 69 -14.45 8.04 -1.95
CA THR A 69 -13.76 7.84 -3.23
C THR A 69 -12.41 8.55 -3.28
N LEU A 70 -12.30 9.75 -2.71
CA LEU A 70 -11.02 10.46 -2.60
C LEU A 70 -9.99 9.66 -1.78
N ARG A 71 -10.42 9.02 -0.69
CA ARG A 71 -9.54 8.17 0.13
C ARG A 71 -8.98 7.00 -0.67
N GLU A 72 -9.83 6.30 -1.42
CA GLU A 72 -9.39 5.20 -2.31
C GLU A 72 -8.36 5.70 -3.32
N LYS A 73 -8.61 6.83 -3.97
CA LYS A 73 -7.68 7.42 -4.95
C LYS A 73 -6.35 7.86 -4.36
N ILE A 74 -6.34 8.31 -3.10
CA ILE A 74 -5.11 8.64 -2.38
C ILE A 74 -4.30 7.36 -2.13
N GLU A 75 -4.94 6.29 -1.64
CA GLU A 75 -4.27 5.02 -1.35
C GLU A 75 -3.75 4.34 -2.63
N ASP A 76 -4.55 4.31 -3.70
CA ASP A 76 -4.13 3.81 -5.02
C ASP A 76 -2.85 4.52 -5.50
N LYS A 77 -2.82 5.85 -5.41
CA LYS A 77 -1.66 6.64 -5.83
C LYS A 77 -0.46 6.43 -4.93
N ARG A 78 -0.66 6.14 -3.64
CA ARG A 78 0.44 5.81 -2.72
C ARG A 78 1.01 4.43 -2.98
N LEU A 79 0.16 3.47 -3.33
CA LEU A 79 0.57 2.11 -3.68
C LEU A 79 1.31 2.10 -5.03
N GLY A 80 0.77 2.78 -6.05
CA GLY A 80 1.45 2.95 -7.33
C GLY A 80 2.75 3.75 -7.25
N ALA A 81 2.85 4.74 -6.33
CA ALA A 81 4.11 5.42 -6.06
C ALA A 81 5.14 4.55 -5.30
N LEU A 82 4.71 3.47 -4.66
CA LEU A 82 5.59 2.48 -4.03
C LEU A 82 6.12 1.47 -5.06
N GLU A 83 5.32 1.13 -6.08
CA GLU A 83 5.75 0.31 -7.22
C GLU A 83 6.66 1.09 -8.18
N GLU A 84 6.41 2.38 -8.43
CA GLU A 84 7.32 3.22 -9.22
C GLU A 84 8.57 3.67 -8.43
N ARG A 85 8.55 3.67 -7.10
CA ARG A 85 9.76 3.84 -6.26
C ARG A 85 10.52 2.52 -6.09
N GLY A 86 10.85 1.89 -7.22
CA GLY A 86 12.03 1.01 -7.30
C GLY A 86 13.30 1.75 -6.85
N PRO A 87 14.36 1.03 -6.45
CA PRO A 87 15.45 1.52 -5.59
C PRO A 87 16.41 2.47 -6.31
N GLN A 88 16.00 3.72 -6.57
CA GLN A 88 16.85 4.70 -7.29
C GLN A 88 16.96 6.07 -6.61
N ASP A 89 16.26 6.33 -5.50
CA ASP A 89 16.34 7.62 -4.80
C ASP A 89 17.23 7.57 -3.52
N LEU A 90 18.33 6.83 -3.59
CA LEU A 90 19.34 6.76 -2.50
C LEU A 90 20.78 6.92 -3.03
N GLU A 91 21.01 7.81 -4.00
CA GLU A 91 22.39 8.14 -4.44
C GLU A 91 22.89 9.52 -3.99
N TYR A 92 22.16 10.24 -3.16
CA TYR A 92 22.55 11.63 -2.81
C TYR A 92 23.57 11.75 -1.64
N TYR A 93 23.94 10.67 -0.94
CA TYR A 93 24.89 10.76 0.20
C TYR A 93 25.95 9.64 0.33
N SER A 94 26.11 8.75 -0.64
CA SER A 94 27.16 7.72 -0.56
C SER A 94 28.48 8.22 -1.16
N THR A 95 29.30 8.88 -0.34
CA THR A 95 30.75 8.96 -0.58
C THR A 95 31.40 7.69 -0.07
N THR A 96 31.70 6.74 -0.95
CA THR A 96 32.94 5.93 -0.92
C THR A 96 33.06 5.03 -2.16
N ASN A 97 34.22 5.12 -2.78
CA ASN A 97 34.74 4.35 -3.91
C ASN A 97 35.29 3.00 -3.43
N GLU A 98 34.99 1.89 -4.14
CA GLU A 98 35.92 0.87 -4.68
C GLU A 98 35.21 -0.49 -4.93
N LYS A 99 35.08 -0.84 -6.22
CA LYS A 99 35.39 -2.14 -6.88
C LYS A 99 34.81 -3.48 -6.35
N SER A 100 33.96 -4.12 -7.19
CA SER A 100 34.25 -5.38 -7.93
C SER A 100 33.10 -6.41 -8.01
N LYS A 101 32.82 -6.86 -9.25
CA LYS A 101 32.33 -8.19 -9.70
C LYS A 101 30.83 -8.50 -9.41
N THR A 102 29.94 -8.36 -10.38
CA THR A 102 29.63 -9.31 -11.49
C THR A 102 29.35 -10.73 -11.00
N ASP A 103 28.07 -11.13 -10.93
CA ASP A 103 27.63 -12.26 -11.76
C ASP A 103 26.12 -12.28 -11.99
N HIS A 104 25.79 -12.67 -13.22
CA HIS A 104 24.45 -12.81 -13.76
C HIS A 104 23.83 -14.13 -13.29
N LEU A 105 22.49 -14.21 -13.21
CA LEU A 105 21.75 -15.36 -13.76
C LEU A 105 20.27 -15.00 -13.94
N ARG A 106 19.85 -15.17 -15.20
CA ARG A 106 18.60 -14.82 -15.84
C ARG A 106 17.83 -16.11 -16.07
N ILE A 107 16.60 -16.22 -15.58
CA ILE A 107 15.67 -17.30 -15.94
C ILE A 107 14.76 -16.77 -17.06
N PRO A 108 14.62 -17.49 -18.19
CA PRO A 108 13.46 -17.32 -19.05
C PRO A 108 12.64 -18.61 -19.23
N ALA A 109 11.33 -18.44 -19.03
CA ALA A 109 10.20 -18.86 -19.86
C ALA A 109 10.10 -20.29 -20.45
N ALA A 110 8.89 -20.86 -20.28
CA ALA A 110 8.29 -21.99 -21.00
C ALA A 110 8.23 -21.77 -22.54
N PRO A 111 7.90 -22.76 -23.41
CA PRO A 111 6.49 -23.20 -23.58
C PRO A 111 6.21 -24.62 -24.19
N SER A 112 4.95 -25.06 -24.03
CA SER A 112 4.07 -25.81 -24.96
C SER A 112 4.51 -27.08 -25.73
N HIS A 113 3.66 -28.14 -25.75
CA HIS A 113 2.98 -28.68 -26.96
C HIS A 113 2.15 -29.96 -26.63
N VAL A 114 0.80 -29.97 -26.65
CA VAL A 114 -0.22 -30.37 -27.67
C VAL A 114 -0.16 -31.80 -28.31
N LYS A 115 -1.09 -32.70 -27.83
CA LYS A 115 -2.00 -33.65 -28.57
C LYS A 115 -1.42 -34.93 -29.29
N PRO A 116 -2.24 -35.90 -29.80
CA PRO A 116 -3.28 -36.76 -29.15
C PRO A 116 -3.43 -38.24 -29.69
N GLY A 117 -4.08 -39.13 -28.91
CA GLY A 117 -4.97 -40.27 -29.34
C GLY A 117 -4.34 -41.62 -29.82
N PRO A 118 -5.12 -42.71 -30.08
CA PRO A 118 -6.45 -43.14 -29.55
C PRO A 118 -6.68 -44.69 -29.31
N GLY A 119 -7.51 -45.04 -28.30
CA GLY A 119 -8.44 -46.23 -28.20
C GLY A 119 -7.88 -47.68 -28.02
N PRO A 120 -8.73 -48.74 -27.79
CA PRO A 120 -10.09 -48.81 -27.20
C PRO A 120 -10.42 -50.09 -26.33
N ARG A 121 -11.60 -50.10 -25.64
CA ARG A 121 -12.43 -51.28 -25.18
C ARG A 121 -11.88 -52.14 -24.01
N LYS A 122 -12.61 -52.76 -23.05
CA LYS A 122 -13.99 -53.27 -22.89
C LYS A 122 -14.26 -53.62 -21.39
N ASP A 123 -15.53 -53.83 -21.05
CA ASP A 123 -16.16 -54.18 -19.76
C ASP A 123 -15.56 -55.39 -19.00
N ASP A 124 -15.65 -55.45 -17.65
CA ASP A 124 -16.60 -56.30 -16.90
C ASP A 124 -16.41 -56.29 -15.36
N ASN A 125 -17.41 -56.83 -14.68
CA ASN A 125 -17.87 -56.64 -13.30
C ASN A 125 -17.29 -57.63 -12.23
N ARG A 126 -17.48 -57.29 -10.92
CA ARG A 126 -17.60 -58.14 -9.69
C ARG A 126 -16.47 -58.20 -8.61
N LEU A 127 -16.82 -57.64 -7.44
CA LEU A 127 -16.93 -58.21 -6.06
C LEU A 127 -15.87 -59.21 -5.51
N VAL A 128 -15.32 -58.88 -4.33
CA VAL A 128 -15.34 -59.61 -3.02
C VAL A 128 -14.05 -59.40 -2.19
N GLN A 129 -14.19 -58.67 -1.06
CA GLN A 129 -13.69 -58.89 0.32
C GLN A 129 -12.32 -59.57 0.59
N LYS A 130 -11.49 -59.00 1.51
CA LYS A 130 -11.14 -59.55 2.87
C LYS A 130 -9.94 -58.84 3.58
N THR A 131 -10.22 -58.28 4.78
CA THR A 131 -9.42 -58.12 6.04
C THR A 131 -7.98 -57.56 6.09
N ARG A 132 -7.69 -56.55 6.96
CA ARG A 132 -7.24 -56.70 8.39
C ARG A 132 -6.61 -55.41 8.97
N ALA A 133 -7.22 -54.94 10.07
CA ALA A 133 -6.77 -54.15 11.25
C ALA A 133 -5.57 -53.16 11.20
N GLN A 134 -5.81 -51.90 11.63
CA GLN A 134 -4.93 -51.01 12.45
C GLN A 134 -5.71 -49.69 12.82
N PRO A 135 -5.30 -48.93 13.87
CA PRO A 135 -6.10 -48.61 15.05
C PRO A 135 -6.90 -47.30 15.02
N THR A 136 -7.95 -47.27 15.85
CA THR A 136 -8.88 -46.17 16.09
C THR A 136 -8.25 -45.07 16.94
N THR A 137 -8.06 -43.86 16.38
CA THR A 137 -8.34 -42.59 17.07
C THR A 137 -8.75 -41.52 16.06
N VAL A 138 -10.05 -41.25 16.06
CA VAL A 138 -10.75 -40.07 15.52
C VAL A 138 -10.71 -39.86 14.01
N THR A 139 -11.60 -40.58 13.34
CA THR A 139 -12.26 -40.17 12.11
C THR A 139 -12.68 -38.69 12.15
N THR A 140 -12.00 -37.82 11.40
CA THR A 140 -12.55 -36.54 10.92
C THR A 140 -13.13 -36.70 9.51
N SER A 141 -13.80 -37.82 9.25
CA SER A 141 -14.47 -38.10 7.98
C SER A 141 -15.90 -37.52 7.90
N HIS A 142 -16.26 -36.61 8.81
CA HIS A 142 -17.53 -35.87 8.78
C HIS A 142 -17.32 -34.47 9.37
N MET A 143 -16.42 -33.68 8.79
CA MET A 143 -16.49 -32.24 8.97
C MET A 143 -17.54 -31.73 7.99
N ASP A 144 -18.62 -31.14 8.51
CA ASP A 144 -19.64 -30.45 7.74
C ASP A 144 -18.95 -29.57 6.67
N PRO A 145 -19.36 -29.58 5.39
CA PRO A 145 -18.72 -28.78 4.35
C PRO A 145 -18.59 -27.30 4.71
N THR A 146 -19.55 -26.78 5.47
CA THR A 146 -19.53 -25.43 6.03
C THR A 146 -18.36 -25.21 7.00
N PHE A 147 -18.09 -26.18 7.87
CA PHE A 147 -16.98 -26.12 8.82
C PHE A 147 -15.62 -26.15 8.11
N ARG A 148 -15.50 -26.92 7.02
CA ARG A 148 -14.27 -26.97 6.20
C ARG A 148 -14.00 -25.63 5.52
N LEU A 149 -15.02 -25.04 4.89
CA LEU A 149 -14.91 -23.72 4.27
C LEU A 149 -14.50 -22.66 5.29
N LEU A 150 -15.11 -22.68 6.48
CA LEU A 150 -14.77 -21.75 7.54
C LEU A 150 -13.31 -21.92 8.02
N MET A 151 -12.83 -23.17 8.12
CA MET A 151 -11.45 -23.43 8.51
C MET A 151 -10.45 -22.89 7.48
N GLU A 152 -10.73 -23.09 6.19
CA GLU A 152 -9.92 -22.59 5.08
C GLU A 152 -9.90 -21.05 5.02
N GLU A 153 -11.06 -20.41 5.23
CA GLU A 153 -11.16 -18.95 5.34
C GLU A 153 -10.32 -18.40 6.50
N LYS A 154 -10.35 -19.08 7.66
CA LYS A 154 -9.54 -18.70 8.83
C LYS A 154 -8.04 -18.88 8.57
N GLU A 155 -7.65 -19.95 7.89
CA GLU A 155 -6.26 -20.20 7.50
C GLU A 155 -5.75 -19.13 6.52
N GLN A 156 -6.57 -18.74 5.55
CA GLN A 156 -6.25 -17.68 4.60
C GLN A 156 -6.12 -16.30 5.28
N ALA A 157 -7.03 -15.98 6.20
CA ALA A 157 -6.94 -14.76 7.01
C ALA A 157 -5.67 -14.72 7.88
N LEU A 158 -5.26 -15.88 8.41
CA LEU A 158 -4.04 -16.01 9.20
C LEU A 158 -2.79 -15.75 8.34
N LEU A 159 -2.74 -16.26 7.11
CA LEU A 159 -1.66 -15.99 6.16
C LEU A 159 -1.58 -14.50 5.79
N ALA A 160 -2.71 -13.88 5.46
CA ALA A 160 -2.76 -12.45 5.13
C ALA A 160 -2.33 -11.57 6.32
N LEU A 161 -2.70 -11.95 7.54
CA LEU A 161 -2.27 -11.25 8.74
C LEU A 161 -0.76 -11.38 8.97
N LYS A 162 -0.18 -12.57 8.75
CA LYS A 162 1.28 -12.80 8.84
C LYS A 162 2.04 -11.94 7.83
N GLU A 163 1.59 -11.91 6.58
CA GLU A 163 2.18 -11.06 5.54
C GLU A 163 2.11 -9.57 5.94
N THR A 164 0.96 -9.14 6.47
CA THR A 164 0.80 -7.76 6.94
C THR A 164 1.78 -7.43 8.08
N VAL A 165 1.95 -8.34 9.03
CA VAL A 165 2.90 -8.18 10.15
C VAL A 165 4.34 -8.09 9.63
N GLU A 166 4.74 -8.91 8.67
CA GLU A 166 6.07 -8.85 8.06
C GLU A 166 6.33 -7.50 7.38
N ILE A 167 5.37 -7.00 6.60
CA ILE A 167 5.47 -5.68 5.96
C ILE A 167 5.59 -4.58 7.02
N LEU A 168 4.81 -4.66 8.10
CA LEU A 168 4.89 -3.70 9.19
C LEU A 168 6.26 -3.77 9.89
N GLN A 169 6.81 -4.96 10.11
CA GLN A 169 8.12 -5.15 10.72
C GLN A 169 9.23 -4.48 9.89
N ILE A 170 9.19 -4.65 8.56
CA ILE A 170 10.13 -3.99 7.65
C ILE A 170 10.00 -2.46 7.74
N LYS A 171 8.75 -1.95 7.78
CA LYS A 171 8.48 -0.51 7.91
C LYS A 171 8.98 0.06 9.23
N VAL A 172 8.77 -0.65 10.33
CA VAL A 172 9.26 -0.24 11.67
C VAL A 172 10.78 -0.16 11.65
N ASN A 173 11.46 -1.22 11.20
CA ASN A 173 12.92 -1.24 11.12
C ASN A 173 13.48 -0.10 10.25
N ARG A 174 12.83 0.18 9.11
CA ARG A 174 13.22 1.31 8.24
C ARG A 174 13.06 2.65 8.94
N LEU A 175 11.96 2.85 9.69
CA LEU A 175 11.72 4.08 10.44
C LEU A 175 12.74 4.24 11.57
N GLU A 176 13.04 3.17 12.30
CA GLU A 176 14.06 3.16 13.36
C GLU A 176 15.43 3.59 12.82
N HIS A 177 15.84 3.03 11.67
CA HIS A 177 17.09 3.43 11.02
C HIS A 177 17.10 4.92 10.61
N LEU A 178 15.98 5.43 10.08
CA LEU A 178 15.88 6.85 9.71
C LEU A 178 15.93 7.78 10.93
N VAL A 179 15.34 7.37 12.06
CA VAL A 179 15.42 8.10 13.32
C VAL A 179 16.87 8.14 13.80
N GLN A 180 17.57 7.01 13.82
CA GLN A 180 18.99 6.95 14.20
C GLN A 180 19.86 7.91 13.36
N LEU A 181 19.66 7.94 12.04
CA LEU A 181 20.39 8.86 11.16
C LEU A 181 20.08 10.34 11.47
N LYS A 182 18.82 10.66 11.78
CA LYS A 182 18.41 12.02 12.17
C LYS A 182 19.03 12.40 13.50
N ASP A 183 19.06 11.51 14.48
CA ASP A 183 19.65 11.76 15.79
C ASP A 183 21.15 12.03 15.68
N LEU A 184 21.88 11.22 14.90
CA LEU A 184 23.29 11.47 14.60
C LEU A 184 23.52 12.85 13.96
N ARG A 185 22.65 13.24 13.02
CA ARG A 185 22.76 14.56 12.38
C ARG A 185 22.45 15.70 13.34
N ILE A 186 21.46 15.53 14.22
CA ILE A 186 21.13 16.51 15.26
C ILE A 186 22.31 16.66 16.21
N GLU A 187 22.93 15.57 16.63
CA GLU A 187 24.09 15.59 17.53
C GLU A 187 25.27 16.35 16.89
N ASP A 188 25.59 16.04 15.63
CA ASP A 188 26.66 16.71 14.88
C ASP A 188 26.42 18.24 14.78
N LEU A 189 25.20 18.63 14.42
CA LEU A 189 24.82 20.05 14.32
C LEU A 189 24.84 20.74 15.68
N THR A 190 24.35 20.08 16.73
CA THR A 190 24.34 20.61 18.11
C THR A 190 25.77 20.86 18.57
N ARG A 191 26.67 19.89 18.32
CA ARG A 191 28.09 20.00 18.61
C ARG A 191 28.74 21.16 17.86
N HIS A 192 28.38 21.39 16.60
CA HIS A 192 28.84 22.58 15.86
C HIS A 192 28.37 23.88 16.49
N VAL A 193 27.08 23.99 16.82
CA VAL A 193 26.52 25.18 17.47
C VAL A 193 27.22 25.46 18.80
N GLU A 194 27.44 24.43 19.63
CA GLU A 194 28.18 24.57 20.89
C GLU A 194 29.61 25.04 20.69
N ARG A 195 30.34 24.49 19.70
CA ARG A 195 31.69 24.97 19.38
C ARG A 195 31.70 26.45 19.01
N TYR A 196 30.76 26.90 18.19
CA TYR A 196 30.65 28.32 17.82
C TYR A 196 30.28 29.19 19.02
N ARG A 197 29.34 28.74 19.85
CA ARG A 197 28.93 29.44 21.08
C ARG A 197 30.10 29.59 22.06
N THR A 198 30.86 28.52 22.28
CA THR A 198 32.04 28.55 23.15
C THR A 198 33.12 29.47 22.59
N ARG A 199 33.35 29.44 21.28
CA ARG A 199 34.32 30.33 20.62
C ARG A 199 33.91 31.80 20.67
N ALA A 200 32.61 32.09 20.59
CA ALA A 200 32.07 33.45 20.76
C ALA A 200 32.16 33.94 22.22
N ASN A 201 32.01 33.05 23.20
CA ASN A 201 32.15 33.40 24.63
C ASN A 201 33.61 33.61 25.08
N MET A 202 34.59 33.17 24.26
CA MET A 202 36.03 33.36 24.52
C MET A 202 36.62 34.59 23.81
N ALA A 203 35.83 35.29 22.99
CA ALA A 203 36.19 36.52 22.29
C ALA A 203 35.58 37.74 22.99
#